data_AF-A0AAD7B3J8-F1
#
_entry.id   AF-A0AAD7B3J8-F1
#
_cell.length_a   1.000
_cell.length_b   1.000
_cell.length_c   1.000
_cell.angle_alpha   90.00
_cell.angle_beta   90.00
_cell.angle_gamma   90.00
#
_symmetry.space_group_name_H-M   'P 1'
#
loop_
_entity.id
_entity.type
_entity.pdbx_description
1 polymer ?
#
loop_
_entity_poly.entity_id
_entity_poly.type
_entity_poly.pdbx_seq_one_letter_code
_entity_poly.pdbx_strand_id
1 'polypeptide(L)'
;SDEDMAVDPPRPPSPAPVPDDSSPPSQKRPRPTVEEIEDEDARWVQDFPAEMEAGKRRGTCDTFFERLRAQQMDANTPPWHPFQSEGEWDLAQWLMTSGLSQKKTDEYLKLNV
;
A
#
# COMPACT_ATOMS: atom_id res chain seq x y z
N SER A 1 6.95 -46.18 7.55
CA SER A 1 6.13 -45.16 6.89
C SER A 1 5.59 -44.28 8.00
N ASP A 2 6.01 -43.03 7.99
CA ASP A 2 5.79 -42.06 9.06
C ASP A 2 4.45 -41.35 8.79
N GLU A 3 3.44 -41.63 9.62
CA GLU A 3 2.15 -40.94 9.59
C GLU A 3 2.25 -39.70 10.49
N ASP A 4 2.55 -38.55 9.88
CA ASP A 4 2.46 -37.26 10.54
C ASP A 4 0.99 -36.82 10.56
N MET A 5 0.25 -37.29 11.58
CA MET A 5 -1.07 -36.77 11.94
C MET A 5 -0.90 -35.34 12.46
N ALA A 6 -1.04 -34.36 11.56
CA ALA A 6 -1.19 -32.96 11.97
C ALA A 6 -2.53 -32.79 12.71
N VAL A 7 -2.48 -32.77 14.04
CA VAL A 7 -3.60 -32.39 14.91
C VAL A 7 -3.83 -30.88 14.76
N ASP A 8 -5.02 -30.51 14.29
CA ASP A 8 -5.49 -29.14 14.23
C ASP A 8 -5.54 -28.54 15.66
N PRO A 9 -4.94 -27.36 15.92
CA PRO A 9 -4.95 -26.76 17.25
C PRO A 9 -6.35 -26.23 17.60
N PRO A 10 -6.81 -26.35 18.85
CA PRO A 10 -8.16 -25.92 19.23
C PRO A 10 -8.31 -24.39 19.12
N ARG A 11 -9.36 -23.97 18.41
CA ARG A 11 -9.77 -22.56 18.28
C ARG A 11 -10.03 -21.94 19.66
N PRO A 12 -9.53 -20.71 19.96
CA PRO A 12 -9.81 -20.05 21.23
C PRO A 12 -11.32 -19.70 21.33
N PRO A 13 -11.90 -19.69 22.55
CA PRO A 13 -13.30 -19.38 22.74
C PRO A 13 -13.58 -17.91 22.44
N SER A 14 -14.70 -17.68 21.75
CA SER A 14 -15.21 -16.35 21.39
C SER A 14 -15.55 -15.54 22.66
N PRO A 15 -15.21 -14.23 22.74
CA PRO A 15 -15.56 -13.42 23.90
C PRO A 15 -17.09 -13.30 24.04
N ALA A 16 -17.60 -13.47 25.26
CA ALA A 16 -19.01 -13.33 25.57
C ALA A 16 -19.48 -11.87 25.35
N PRO A 17 -20.75 -11.64 24.94
CA PRO A 17 -21.29 -10.29 24.78
C PRO A 17 -21.49 -9.64 26.16
N VAL A 18 -20.93 -8.46 26.35
CA VAL A 18 -21.26 -7.57 27.48
C VAL A 18 -22.69 -7.03 27.31
N PRO A 19 -23.52 -6.94 28.36
CA PRO A 19 -24.81 -6.26 28.27
C PRO A 19 -24.58 -4.75 28.30
N ASP A 20 -24.83 -4.08 27.18
CA ASP A 20 -24.77 -2.62 27.09
C ASP A 20 -26.14 -2.01 27.45
N ASP A 21 -26.12 -1.15 28.46
CA ASP A 21 -27.25 -0.42 29.02
C ASP A 21 -27.67 0.75 28.11
N SER A 22 -28.93 0.72 27.70
CA SER A 22 -29.79 1.86 27.35
C SER A 22 -29.21 2.97 26.45
N SER A 23 -29.42 2.85 25.13
CA SER A 23 -29.44 3.98 24.19
C SER A 23 -30.83 4.14 23.53
N PRO A 24 -31.31 5.38 23.28
CA PRO A 24 -32.71 5.68 22.93
C PRO A 24 -33.13 5.15 21.55
N PRO A 25 -34.45 4.96 21.30
CA PRO A 25 -34.94 4.28 20.11
C PRO A 25 -34.65 5.09 18.84
N SER A 26 -33.53 4.77 18.19
CA SER A 26 -33.18 5.30 16.89
C SER A 26 -34.22 4.84 15.88
N GLN A 27 -34.84 5.81 15.20
CA GLN A 27 -35.77 5.60 14.10
C GLN A 27 -35.18 4.57 13.13
N LYS A 28 -35.90 3.46 12.93
CA LYS A 28 -35.46 2.33 12.11
C LYS A 28 -35.37 2.77 10.65
N ARG A 29 -34.20 3.22 10.24
CA ARG A 29 -33.83 3.24 8.82
C ARG A 29 -33.88 1.80 8.31
N PRO A 30 -34.53 1.53 7.16
CA PRO A 30 -34.54 0.18 6.60
C PRO A 30 -33.08 -0.25 6.42
N ARG A 31 -32.72 -1.37 7.05
CA ARG A 31 -31.38 -1.93 6.93
C ARG A 31 -31.29 -2.55 5.53
N PRO A 32 -30.26 -2.23 4.73
CA PRO A 32 -30.04 -2.94 3.49
C PRO A 32 -29.83 -4.43 3.81
N THR A 33 -30.65 -5.28 3.19
CA THR A 33 -30.48 -6.73 3.20
C THR A 33 -29.56 -7.10 2.05
N VAL A 34 -28.49 -7.82 2.35
CA VAL A 34 -27.58 -8.40 1.35
C VAL A 34 -28.05 -9.83 1.13
N GLU A 35 -28.51 -10.14 -0.09
CA GLU A 35 -28.70 -11.53 -0.53
C GLU A 35 -27.35 -12.07 -0.99
N GLU A 36 -26.96 -13.23 -0.47
CA GLU A 36 -25.79 -13.96 -0.94
C GLU A 36 -26.11 -14.54 -2.32
N ILE A 37 -25.49 -13.98 -3.36
CA ILE A 37 -25.55 -14.53 -4.72
C ILE A 37 -24.50 -15.64 -4.78
N GLU A 38 -24.89 -16.82 -5.26
CA GLU A 38 -23.97 -17.92 -5.55
C GLU A 38 -22.90 -17.40 -6.52
N ASP A 39 -21.64 -17.41 -6.09
CA ASP A 39 -20.52 -16.96 -6.92
C ASP A 39 -20.43 -17.95 -8.08
N GLU A 40 -20.76 -17.51 -9.30
CA GLU A 40 -20.66 -18.35 -10.48
C GLU A 40 -19.16 -18.64 -10.67
N ASP A 41 -18.74 -19.88 -10.37
CA ASP A 41 -17.34 -20.34 -10.29
C ASP A 41 -16.48 -20.11 -11.57
N ALA A 42 -17.05 -19.49 -12.60
CA ALA A 42 -16.34 -19.08 -13.80
C ALA A 42 -15.57 -17.78 -13.55
N ARG A 43 -14.37 -17.90 -12.95
CA ARG A 43 -13.36 -16.83 -13.02
C ARG A 43 -13.11 -16.50 -14.49
N TRP A 44 -13.49 -15.31 -14.94
CA TRP A 44 -13.18 -14.84 -16.28
C TRP A 44 -11.66 -14.69 -16.43
N VAL A 45 -11.03 -15.62 -17.15
CA VAL A 45 -9.59 -15.60 -17.47
C VAL A 45 -9.45 -15.69 -18.98
N GLN A 46 -8.71 -14.75 -19.55
CA GLN A 46 -8.31 -14.76 -20.96
C GLN A 46 -6.80 -14.60 -21.03
N ASP A 47 -6.13 -15.52 -21.73
CA ASP A 47 -4.70 -15.44 -21.97
C ASP A 47 -4.38 -14.28 -22.92
N PHE A 48 -3.28 -13.59 -22.63
CA PHE A 48 -2.79 -12.55 -23.53
C PHE A 48 -2.28 -13.18 -24.84
N PRO A 49 -2.60 -12.62 -26.03
CA PRO A 49 -2.19 -13.20 -27.31
C PRO A 49 -0.67 -13.39 -27.42
N ALA A 50 -0.24 -14.60 -27.79
CA ALA A 50 1.17 -14.97 -27.84
C ALA A 50 1.94 -14.18 -28.93
N GLU A 51 1.26 -13.83 -30.03
CA GLU A 51 1.82 -13.11 -31.18
C GLU A 51 2.21 -11.67 -30.84
N MET A 52 1.60 -11.11 -29.78
CA MET A 52 1.89 -9.78 -29.27
C MET A 52 3.16 -9.77 -28.41
N GLU A 53 3.76 -10.94 -28.15
CA GLU A 53 5.05 -11.14 -27.50
C GLU A 53 5.17 -10.32 -26.20
N ALA A 54 4.19 -10.49 -25.29
CA ALA A 54 4.20 -9.82 -24.00
C ALA A 54 5.56 -9.98 -23.30
N GLY A 55 6.10 -8.87 -22.79
CA GLY A 55 7.39 -8.86 -22.09
C GLY A 55 8.62 -9.00 -22.99
N LYS A 56 8.48 -9.14 -24.31
CA LYS A 56 9.64 -9.14 -25.22
C LYS A 56 10.31 -7.78 -25.20
N ARG A 57 11.59 -7.77 -24.83
CA ARG A 57 12.44 -6.57 -24.89
C ARG A 57 12.61 -6.15 -26.35
N ARG A 58 12.17 -4.93 -26.70
CA ARG A 58 12.33 -4.34 -28.03
C ARG A 58 13.61 -3.53 -28.22
N GLY A 59 14.31 -3.23 -27.12
CA GLY A 59 15.56 -2.49 -27.14
C GLY A 59 15.96 -2.03 -25.74
N THR A 60 16.93 -1.12 -25.69
CA THR A 60 17.34 -0.38 -24.50
C THR A 60 17.19 1.10 -24.78
N CYS A 61 16.68 1.84 -23.80
CA CYS A 61 16.63 3.29 -23.83
C CYS A 61 17.02 3.82 -22.46
N ASP A 62 17.51 5.05 -22.42
CA ASP A 62 17.76 5.73 -21.16
C ASP A 62 16.43 5.87 -20.43
N THR A 63 16.43 5.40 -19.20
CA THR A 63 15.36 5.63 -18.25
C THR A 63 15.22 7.12 -17.97
N PHE A 64 14.06 7.51 -17.46
CA PHE A 64 13.84 8.86 -16.98
C PHE A 64 14.93 9.31 -15.98
N PHE A 65 15.37 8.41 -15.09
CA PHE A 65 16.38 8.70 -14.08
C PHE A 65 17.78 8.89 -14.67
N GLU A 66 18.17 8.09 -15.66
CA GLU A 66 19.45 8.26 -16.36
C GLU A 66 19.52 9.60 -17.09
N ARG A 67 18.43 9.96 -17.78
CA ARG A 67 18.31 11.29 -18.40
C ARG A 67 18.38 12.42 -17.39
N LEU A 68 17.69 12.28 -16.25
CA LEU A 68 17.71 13.28 -15.19
C LEU A 68 19.12 13.44 -14.60
N ARG A 69 19.83 12.33 -14.37
CA ARG A 69 21.22 12.35 -13.89
C ARG A 69 22.16 13.01 -14.89
N ALA A 70 22.02 12.71 -16.18
CA ALA A 70 22.81 13.36 -17.23
C ALA A 70 22.58 14.88 -17.22
N GLN A 71 21.32 15.33 -17.13
CA GLN A 71 21.00 16.76 -17.01
C GLN A 71 21.60 17.40 -15.76
N GLN A 72 21.60 16.71 -14.61
CA GLN A 72 22.24 17.21 -13.40
C GLN A 72 23.75 17.37 -13.56
N MET A 73 24.40 16.38 -14.19
CA MET A 73 25.85 16.43 -14.48
C MET A 73 26.19 17.57 -15.45
N ASP A 74 25.42 17.71 -16.54
CA ASP A 74 25.60 18.78 -17.52
C ASP A 74 25.38 20.17 -16.91
N ALA A 75 24.42 20.29 -15.99
CA ALA A 75 24.13 21.53 -15.26
C ALA A 75 25.07 21.75 -14.06
N ASN A 76 25.99 20.82 -13.78
CA ASN A 76 26.84 20.80 -12.60
C ASN A 76 26.05 21.01 -11.29
N THR A 77 24.84 20.45 -11.22
CA THR A 77 24.01 20.47 -10.01
C THR A 77 24.30 19.25 -9.15
N PRO A 78 24.21 19.39 -7.82
CA PRO A 78 24.48 18.28 -6.93
C PRO A 78 23.38 17.20 -7.04
N PRO A 79 23.68 15.94 -6.66
CA PRO A 79 22.71 14.84 -6.71
C PRO A 79 21.45 15.08 -5.86
N TRP A 80 21.58 15.85 -4.78
CA TRP A 80 20.47 16.26 -3.91
C TRP A 80 19.67 17.45 -4.45
N HIS A 81 19.98 18.01 -5.62
CA HIS A 81 19.12 19.03 -6.22
C HIS A 81 17.72 18.44 -6.46
N PRO A 82 16.62 19.13 -6.09
CA PRO A 82 16.49 20.56 -5.83
C PRO A 82 16.67 21.02 -4.37
N PHE A 83 17.06 20.14 -3.46
CA PHE A 83 17.33 20.53 -2.08
C PHE A 83 18.54 21.46 -2.00
N GLN A 84 18.53 22.40 -1.06
CA GLN A 84 19.58 23.39 -0.87
C GLN A 84 20.90 22.73 -0.44
N SER A 85 20.82 21.64 0.31
CA SER A 85 21.98 20.93 0.83
C SER A 85 21.73 19.43 0.98
N GLU A 86 22.82 18.67 1.07
CA GLU A 86 22.78 17.24 1.38
C GLU A 86 22.06 16.97 2.71
N GLY A 87 22.28 17.80 3.73
CA GLY A 87 21.62 17.63 5.03
C GLY A 87 20.10 17.86 4.99
N GLU A 88 19.62 18.74 4.10
CA GLU A 88 18.17 18.90 3.88
C GLU A 88 17.57 17.68 3.18
N TRP A 89 18.30 17.12 2.21
CA TRP A 89 17.91 15.87 1.55
C TRP A 89 17.88 14.69 2.54
N ASP A 90 18.91 14.54 3.37
CA ASP A 90 18.97 13.50 4.39
C ASP A 90 17.82 13.61 5.39
N LEU A 91 17.46 14.84 5.79
CA LEU A 91 16.31 15.08 6.65
C LEU A 91 15.01 14.64 5.97
N ALA A 92 14.80 14.99 4.70
CA ALA A 92 13.62 14.58 3.95
C ALA A 92 13.54 13.04 3.83
N GLN A 93 14.66 12.38 3.53
CA GLN A 93 14.73 10.92 3.47
C GLN A 93 14.44 10.27 4.83
N TRP A 94 14.98 10.83 5.91
CA TRP A 94 14.71 10.37 7.27
C TRP A 94 13.22 10.51 7.62
N LEU A 95 12.60 11.66 7.32
CA LEU A 95 11.17 11.86 7.56
C LEU A 95 10.30 10.81 6.83
N MET A 96 10.64 10.48 5.58
CA MET A 96 9.91 9.47 4.80
C MET A 96 10.07 8.04 5.32
N THR A 97 11.24 7.69 5.88
CA THR A 97 11.58 6.32 6.28
C THR A 97 11.44 6.04 7.77
N SER A 98 11.34 7.07 8.60
CA SER A 98 11.32 6.98 10.07
C SER A 98 10.06 6.36 10.66
N GLY A 99 8.99 6.17 9.87
CA GLY A 99 7.71 5.63 10.36
C GLY A 99 6.94 6.59 11.26
N LEU A 100 7.27 7.88 11.24
CA LEU A 100 6.47 8.90 11.91
C LEU A 100 5.06 8.98 11.29
N SER A 101 4.06 9.26 12.11
CA SER A 101 2.73 9.58 11.59
C SER A 101 2.78 10.92 10.87
N GLN A 102 1.94 11.09 9.85
CA GLN A 102 1.82 12.34 9.09
C GLN A 102 1.70 13.56 10.01
N LYS A 103 0.84 13.48 11.04
CA LYS A 103 0.67 14.55 12.04
C LYS A 103 1.97 14.97 12.73
N LYS A 104 2.84 14.02 13.09
CA LYS A 104 4.14 14.33 13.73
C LYS A 104 5.10 14.97 12.73
N THR A 105 5.07 14.53 11.47
CA THR A 105 5.85 15.15 10.40
C THR A 105 5.39 16.58 10.15
N ASP A 106 4.09 16.83 10.10
CA ASP A 106 3.52 18.18 9.92
C ASP A 106 3.90 19.10 11.09
N GLU A 107 3.81 18.61 12.34
CA GLU A 107 4.24 19.34 13.53
C GLU A 107 5.75 19.66 13.48
N TYR A 108 6.59 18.69 13.12
CA TYR A 108 8.03 18.86 12.98
C TYR A 108 8.37 19.92 11.93
N LEU A 109 7.69 19.87 10.78
CA LEU A 109 7.84 20.83 9.69
C LEU A 109 7.11 22.16 9.95
N LYS A 110 6.41 22.29 11.09
CA LYS A 110 5.58 23.44 11.46
C LYS A 110 4.59 23.81 10.36
N LEU A 111 4.11 22.80 9.62
CA LEU A 111 3.08 22.98 8.63
C LEU A 111 1.75 23.16 9.38
N ASN A 112 1.14 24.32 9.26
CA ASN A 112 -0.23 24.54 9.73
C ASN A 112 -1.17 23.87 8.71
N VAL A 113 -1.36 22.55 8.82
CA VAL A 113 -2.30 21.76 8.01
C VAL A 113 -3.61 21.56 8.77
#